data_AF-A0AAD4ZES0-F1
#
_entry.id   AF-A0AAD4ZES0-F1
#
_cell.length_a   1.000
_cell.length_b   1.000
_cell.length_c   1.000
_cell.angle_alpha   90.00
_cell.angle_beta   90.00
_cell.angle_gamma   90.00
#
_symmetry.space_group_name_H-M   'P 1'
#
loop_
_entity.id
_entity.type
_entity.pdbx_description
1 polymer ?
#
loop_
_entity_poly.entity_id
_entity_poly.type
_entity_poly.pdbx_seq_one_letter_code
_entity_poly.pdbx_strand_id
1 'polypeptide(L)'
;MTCARVRTRALTMDAHVAALEASTSKNQGILETIQCLLEDKFASIDKHLDSIDSRREGFDQPFPPPSYDDDDDGSRRRRERDHREREKGFSSENRMPFVKIEFPRFSDGDDPIEWIYKAEQYFDYFAVPSEK
;
A
#
# COMPACT_ATOMS: atom_id res chain seq x y z
N MET A 1 13.17 -17.10 70.60
CA MET A 1 12.35 -17.40 69.39
C MET A 1 12.53 -16.41 68.23
N THR A 2 13.49 -15.47 68.28
CA THR A 2 13.65 -14.39 67.30
C THR A 2 14.45 -14.78 66.05
N CYS A 3 15.41 -15.71 66.13
CA CYS A 3 16.24 -16.12 64.98
C CYS A 3 15.47 -16.75 63.81
N ALA A 4 14.40 -17.49 64.08
CA ALA A 4 13.63 -18.15 63.03
C ALA A 4 12.93 -17.13 62.11
N ARG A 5 12.38 -16.05 62.69
CA ARG A 5 11.62 -15.02 61.97
C ARG A 5 12.50 -14.16 61.06
N VAL A 6 13.74 -13.89 61.48
CA VAL A 6 14.73 -13.15 60.68
C VAL A 6 15.17 -13.95 59.45
N ARG A 7 15.41 -15.27 59.62
CA ARG A 7 15.75 -16.16 58.50
C ARG A 7 14.65 -16.27 57.46
N THR A 8 13.39 -16.40 57.88
CA THR A 8 12.26 -16.40 56.93
C THR A 8 12.17 -15.10 56.14
N ARG A 9 12.41 -13.94 56.77
CA ARG A 9 12.40 -12.65 56.06
C ARG A 9 13.53 -12.55 55.04
N ALA A 10 14.74 -12.97 55.40
CA ALA A 10 15.88 -12.98 54.48
C ALA A 10 15.60 -13.85 53.25
N LEU A 11 15.13 -15.09 53.46
CA LEU A 11 14.79 -16.01 52.37
C LEU A 11 13.69 -15.47 51.43
N THR A 12 12.69 -14.76 51.97
CA THR A 12 11.66 -14.15 51.13
C THR A 12 12.22 -13.02 50.27
N MET A 13 13.15 -12.22 50.80
CA MET A 13 13.76 -11.14 50.03
C MET A 13 14.62 -11.70 48.89
N ASP A 14 15.40 -12.75 49.14
CA ASP A 14 16.22 -13.40 48.11
C ASP A 14 15.35 -13.95 46.96
N ALA A 15 14.18 -14.53 47.29
CA ALA A 15 13.23 -15.00 46.29
C ALA A 15 12.65 -13.85 45.44
N HIS A 16 12.36 -12.69 46.06
CA HIS A 16 11.90 -11.51 45.33
C HIS A 16 12.98 -10.93 44.42
N VAL A 17 14.24 -10.89 44.88
CA VAL A 17 15.37 -10.44 44.06
C VAL A 17 15.55 -11.36 42.85
N ALA A 18 15.54 -12.69 43.05
CA ALA A 18 15.63 -13.65 41.95
C ALA A 18 14.49 -13.49 40.93
N ALA A 19 13.27 -13.21 41.40
CA ALA A 19 12.14 -12.95 40.50
C ALA A 19 12.30 -11.65 39.69
N LEU A 20 12.86 -10.59 40.30
CA LEU A 20 13.15 -9.33 39.63
C LEU A 20 14.25 -9.48 38.57
N GLU A 21 15.31 -10.23 38.89
CA GLU A 21 16.39 -10.54 37.94
C GLU A 21 15.85 -11.33 36.75
N ALA A 22 15.03 -12.36 37.00
CA ALA A 22 14.39 -13.12 35.93
C ALA A 22 13.49 -12.24 35.04
N SER A 23 12.70 -11.33 35.63
CA SER A 23 11.87 -10.41 34.85
C SER A 23 12.71 -9.41 34.05
N THR A 24 13.83 -8.95 34.60
CA THR A 24 14.74 -8.01 33.92
C THR A 24 15.39 -8.68 32.71
N SER A 25 15.91 -9.90 32.87
CA SER A 25 16.46 -10.69 31.76
C SER A 25 15.43 -10.97 30.67
N LYS A 26 14.17 -11.25 31.05
CA LYS A 26 13.09 -11.43 30.07
C LYS A 26 12.82 -10.15 29.27
N ASN A 27 12.74 -9.00 29.95
CA ASN A 27 12.53 -7.72 29.28
C ASN A 27 13.68 -7.38 28.33
N GLN A 28 14.91 -7.70 28.74
CA GLN A 28 16.09 -7.52 27.90
C GLN A 28 16.01 -8.36 26.61
N GLY A 29 15.61 -9.62 26.69
CA GLY A 29 15.40 -10.46 25.50
C GLY A 29 14.28 -9.95 24.57
N ILE A 30 13.21 -9.38 25.14
CA ILE A 30 12.16 -8.72 24.34
C ILE A 30 12.71 -7.52 23.58
N LEU A 31 13.54 -6.69 24.23
CA LEU A 31 14.16 -5.53 23.59
C LEU A 31 15.09 -5.94 22.44
N GLU A 32 15.89 -6.99 22.63
CA GLU A 32 16.75 -7.54 21.57
C GLU A 32 15.91 -8.04 20.38
N THR A 33 14.80 -8.72 20.65
CA THR A 33 13.87 -9.19 19.60
C THR A 33 13.29 -8.02 18.80
N ILE A 34 12.86 -6.96 19.50
CA ILE A 34 12.33 -5.76 18.86
C ILE A 34 13.41 -5.09 18.01
N GLN A 35 14.65 -5.01 18.51
CA GLN A 35 15.76 -4.43 17.77
C GLN A 35 16.01 -5.18 16.46
N CYS A 36 16.10 -6.52 16.49
CA CYS A 36 16.27 -7.31 15.27
C CYS A 36 15.12 -7.09 14.27
N LEU A 37 13.88 -7.04 14.75
CA LEU A 37 12.72 -6.79 13.87
C LEU A 37 12.75 -5.40 13.23
N LEU A 38 13.25 -4.39 13.95
CA LEU A 38 13.40 -3.05 13.41
C LEU A 38 14.50 -3.02 12.35
N GLU A 39 15.65 -3.63 12.61
CA GLU A 39 16.75 -3.73 11.64
C GLU A 39 16.30 -4.43 10.35
N ASP A 40 15.56 -5.53 10.44
CA ASP A 40 14.98 -6.22 9.29
C ASP A 40 14.00 -5.34 8.50
N LYS A 41 13.16 -4.56 9.18
CA LYS A 41 12.25 -3.62 8.52
C LYS A 41 12.99 -2.49 7.83
N PHE A 42 14.04 -1.93 8.44
CA PHE A 42 14.86 -0.91 7.79
C PHE A 42 15.54 -1.46 6.54
N ALA A 43 16.16 -2.64 6.62
CA ALA A 43 16.77 -3.29 5.46
C ALA A 43 15.75 -3.58 4.34
N SER A 44 14.49 -3.87 4.69
CA SER A 44 13.41 -4.04 3.72
C SER A 44 13.02 -2.72 3.06
N ILE A 45 13.01 -1.61 3.80
CA ILE A 45 12.70 -0.28 3.27
C ILE A 45 13.79 0.17 2.29
N ASP A 46 15.06 0.00 2.65
CA ASP A 46 16.20 0.36 1.79
C ASP A 46 16.12 -0.34 0.44
N LYS A 47 15.85 -1.66 0.43
CA LYS A 47 15.65 -2.43 -0.81
C LYS A 47 14.49 -1.90 -1.66
N HIS A 48 13.42 -1.46 -1.01
CA HIS A 48 12.27 -0.92 -1.73
C HIS A 48 12.59 0.45 -2.35
N LEU A 49 13.40 1.27 -1.67
CA LEU A 49 13.88 2.54 -2.21
C LEU A 49 14.80 2.32 -3.42
N ASP A 50 15.75 1.39 -3.34
CA ASP A 50 16.61 1.02 -4.48
C ASP A 50 15.79 0.59 -5.70
N SER A 51 14.70 -0.16 -5.47
CA SER A 51 13.79 -0.56 -6.54
C SER A 51 13.01 0.61 -7.14
N ILE A 52 12.66 1.62 -6.35
CA ILE A 52 11.99 2.84 -6.85
C ILE A 52 12.97 3.67 -7.67
N ASP A 53 14.20 3.86 -7.20
CA ASP A 53 15.21 4.64 -7.91
C ASP A 53 15.61 3.98 -9.24
N SER A 54 15.76 2.65 -9.27
CA SER A 54 16.03 1.90 -10.50
C SER A 54 14.92 2.06 -11.54
N ARG A 55 13.65 2.23 -11.12
CA ARG A 55 12.53 2.48 -12.03
C ARG A 55 12.56 3.90 -12.61
N ARG A 56 13.13 4.85 -11.87
CA ARG A 56 13.20 6.26 -12.26
C ARG A 56 14.25 6.52 -13.34
N GLU A 57 15.38 5.81 -13.31
CA GLU A 57 16.43 5.95 -14.33
C GLU A 57 15.99 5.51 -15.75
N GLY A 58 14.90 4.74 -15.89
CA GLY A 58 14.32 4.37 -17.19
C GLY A 58 13.51 5.47 -17.86
N PHE A 59 13.26 6.61 -17.21
CA PHE A 59 12.42 7.70 -17.73
C PHE A 59 13.21 8.85 -18.36
N ASP A 60 14.51 8.92 -18.10
CA ASP A 60 15.42 9.94 -18.67
C ASP A 60 16.04 9.50 -20.01
N GLN A 61 15.62 8.35 -20.56
CA GLN A 61 16.04 7.94 -21.90
C GLN A 61 15.44 8.91 -22.93
N PRO A 62 16.26 9.65 -23.70
CA PRO A 62 15.75 10.57 -24.71
C PRO A 62 14.89 9.78 -25.69
N PHE A 63 13.60 10.11 -25.79
CA PHE A 63 12.72 9.54 -26.79
C PHE A 63 13.39 9.73 -28.17
N PRO A 64 13.52 8.68 -28.99
CA PRO A 64 13.98 8.86 -30.36
C PRO A 64 13.03 9.86 -31.04
N PRO A 65 13.55 10.86 -31.77
CA PRO A 65 12.71 11.87 -32.39
C PRO A 65 11.69 11.19 -33.31
N PRO A 66 10.42 11.62 -33.30
CA PRO A 66 9.43 11.09 -34.22
C PRO A 66 9.90 11.34 -35.65
N SER A 67 9.93 10.28 -36.48
CA SER A 67 10.12 10.42 -37.92
C SER A 67 8.88 11.11 -38.48
N TYR A 68 9.06 12.36 -38.92
CA TYR A 68 8.03 13.09 -39.65
C TYR A 68 7.98 12.51 -41.07
N ASP A 69 7.11 11.53 -41.28
CA ASP A 69 6.58 11.24 -42.60
C ASP A 69 5.37 12.18 -42.79
N ASP A 70 5.62 13.26 -43.54
CA ASP A 70 4.60 14.19 -44.04
C ASP A 70 3.70 13.47 -45.04
N ASP A 71 2.56 12.94 -44.58
CA ASP A 71 1.42 12.60 -45.42
C ASP A 71 0.25 13.57 -45.14
N ASP A 72 0.21 14.60 -45.97
CA ASP A 72 -0.90 15.49 -46.26
C ASP A 72 -2.05 14.71 -46.93
N ASP A 73 -3.27 14.78 -46.38
CA ASP A 73 -4.51 15.07 -47.14
C ASP A 73 -5.77 14.89 -46.25
N GLY A 74 -6.74 15.78 -46.45
CA GLY A 74 -7.77 16.14 -45.49
C GLY A 74 -8.92 15.15 -45.28
N SER A 75 -9.39 15.06 -44.04
CA SER A 75 -10.73 14.54 -43.71
C SER A 75 -11.30 14.99 -42.34
N ARG A 76 -10.98 16.21 -41.88
CA ARG A 76 -11.41 16.71 -40.55
C ARG A 76 -12.59 17.70 -40.56
N ARG A 77 -13.54 17.60 -41.50
CA ARG A 77 -14.73 18.49 -41.50
C ARG A 77 -16.09 17.79 -41.57
N ARG A 78 -16.27 16.63 -40.93
CA ARG A 78 -17.59 15.96 -40.97
C ARG A 78 -18.03 15.09 -39.79
N ARG A 79 -17.65 15.36 -38.53
CA ARG A 79 -18.26 14.66 -37.37
C ARG A 79 -18.40 15.51 -36.10
N GLU A 80 -18.66 16.81 -36.24
CA GLU A 80 -18.81 17.71 -35.08
C GLU A 80 -20.20 18.35 -35.04
N ARG A 81 -21.24 17.49 -35.05
CA ARG A 81 -22.63 17.86 -34.75
C ARG A 81 -23.43 16.57 -34.58
N ASP A 82 -23.40 15.95 -33.40
CA ASP A 82 -24.45 15.04 -32.89
C ASP A 82 -24.09 14.39 -31.53
N HIS A 83 -23.81 15.21 -30.50
CA HIS A 83 -23.66 14.70 -29.12
C HIS A 83 -24.31 15.64 -28.08
N ARG A 84 -25.49 16.18 -28.37
CA ARG A 84 -26.23 17.03 -27.40
C ARG A 84 -27.60 16.51 -26.97
N GLU A 85 -27.99 15.29 -27.31
CA GLU A 85 -29.27 14.72 -26.87
C GLU A 85 -29.16 13.24 -26.52
N ARG A 86 -28.84 12.92 -25.26
CA ARG A 86 -29.35 11.69 -24.62
C ARG A 86 -29.30 11.73 -23.09
N GLU A 87 -29.86 12.78 -22.51
CA GLU A 87 -30.41 12.66 -21.15
C GLU A 87 -31.84 12.12 -21.26
N LYS A 88 -32.01 10.83 -20.96
CA LYS A 88 -33.18 10.16 -20.34
C LYS A 88 -33.23 8.69 -20.77
N GLY A 89 -33.13 7.81 -19.78
CA GLY A 89 -33.29 6.38 -19.93
C GLY A 89 -32.81 5.64 -18.70
N PHE A 90 -33.50 5.84 -17.57
CA PHE A 90 -33.47 4.86 -16.49
C PHE A 90 -34.08 3.54 -16.99
N SER A 91 -33.55 2.43 -16.46
CA SER A 91 -33.96 1.02 -16.60
C SER A 91 -33.33 0.18 -17.71
N SER A 92 -32.11 -0.29 -17.45
CA SER A 92 -31.80 -1.71 -17.62
C SER A 92 -31.00 -2.19 -16.41
N GLU A 93 -31.68 -2.89 -15.49
CA GLU A 93 -31.06 -3.74 -14.47
C GLU A 93 -29.84 -4.50 -15.02
N ASN A 94 -28.75 -4.51 -14.24
CA ASN A 94 -27.61 -5.44 -14.35
C ASN A 94 -26.59 -5.30 -15.50
N ARG A 95 -26.42 -4.12 -16.10
CA ARG A 95 -25.21 -3.84 -16.91
C ARG A 95 -24.55 -2.55 -16.44
N MET A 96 -23.44 -2.69 -15.71
CA MET A 96 -22.56 -1.56 -15.36
C MET A 96 -22.25 -0.77 -16.65
N PRO A 97 -22.69 0.48 -16.79
CA PRO A 97 -22.49 1.26 -18.00
C PRO A 97 -21.02 1.69 -18.06
N PHE A 98 -20.18 1.02 -18.87
CA PHE A 98 -18.76 1.35 -19.15
C PHE A 98 -18.14 2.32 -18.14
N VAL A 99 -18.03 1.89 -16.88
CA VAL A 99 -17.67 2.79 -15.76
C VAL A 99 -16.18 2.96 -15.82
N LYS A 100 -15.69 3.91 -16.62
CA LYS A 100 -14.27 4.27 -16.60
C LYS A 100 -13.93 4.73 -15.18
N ILE A 101 -13.22 3.88 -14.41
CA ILE A 101 -12.79 4.25 -13.07
C ILE A 101 -11.67 5.29 -13.20
N GLU A 102 -11.92 6.49 -12.65
CA GLU A 102 -10.90 7.54 -12.61
C GLU A 102 -9.97 7.32 -11.41
N PHE A 103 -8.71 7.73 -11.57
CA PHE A 103 -7.77 7.73 -10.45
C PHE A 103 -8.27 8.70 -9.37
N PRO A 104 -8.20 8.29 -8.09
CA PRO A 104 -8.74 9.08 -7.01
C PRO A 104 -7.86 10.31 -6.83
N ARG A 105 -8.49 11.45 -6.62
CA ARG A 105 -7.81 12.64 -6.09
C ARG A 105 -8.28 12.76 -4.65
N PHE A 106 -7.54 12.14 -3.73
CA PHE A 106 -7.90 12.18 -2.31
C PHE A 106 -7.84 13.62 -1.82
N SER A 107 -8.99 14.15 -1.43
CA SER A 107 -9.12 15.37 -0.64
C SER A 107 -9.30 15.00 0.83
N ASP A 108 -9.11 15.96 1.74
CA ASP A 108 -9.22 15.71 3.18
C ASP A 108 -10.63 15.18 3.52
N GLY A 109 -10.71 13.90 3.88
CA GLY A 109 -11.95 13.21 4.25
C GLY A 109 -12.43 12.15 3.26
N ASP A 110 -11.78 11.98 2.11
CA ASP A 110 -12.06 10.85 1.21
C ASP A 110 -11.48 9.55 1.78
N ASP A 111 -12.24 8.46 1.72
CA ASP A 111 -11.79 7.13 2.17
C ASP A 111 -11.06 6.40 1.03
N PRO A 112 -9.73 6.18 1.15
CA PRO A 112 -8.98 5.42 0.15
C PRO A 112 -9.46 3.98 0.01
N ILE A 113 -10.03 3.41 1.07
CA ILE A 113 -10.51 2.03 1.11
C ILE A 113 -11.72 1.87 0.19
N GLU A 114 -12.63 2.84 0.15
CA GLU A 114 -13.78 2.80 -0.76
C GLU A 114 -13.37 2.80 -2.23
N TRP A 115 -12.30 3.51 -2.59
CA TRP A 115 -11.79 3.52 -3.96
C TRP A 115 -11.16 2.17 -4.32
N ILE A 116 -10.41 1.56 -3.39
CA ILE A 116 -9.82 0.23 -3.60
C ILE A 116 -10.91 -0.80 -3.89
N TYR A 117 -11.99 -0.83 -3.10
CA TYR A 117 -13.10 -1.76 -3.35
C TYR A 117 -13.77 -1.55 -4.72
N LYS A 118 -13.93 -0.30 -5.17
CA LYS A 118 -14.44 0.00 -6.51
C LYS A 118 -13.48 -0.47 -7.60
N ALA A 119 -12.17 -0.36 -7.38
CA ALA A 119 -11.14 -0.81 -8.31
C ALA A 119 -11.11 -2.34 -8.43
N GLU A 120 -11.14 -3.06 -7.31
CA GLU A 120 -11.20 -4.53 -7.30
C GLU A 120 -12.41 -5.03 -8.10
N GLN A 121 -13.61 -4.49 -7.83
CA GLN A 121 -14.82 -4.83 -8.57
C GLN A 121 -14.72 -4.53 -10.07
N TYR A 122 -14.03 -3.45 -10.43
CA TYR A 122 -13.81 -3.08 -11.83
C TYR A 122 -12.90 -4.09 -12.54
N PHE A 123 -11.76 -4.44 -11.96
CA PHE A 123 -10.81 -5.37 -12.57
C PHE A 123 -11.34 -6.81 -12.62
N ASP A 124 -12.07 -7.24 -11.60
CA ASP A 124 -12.74 -8.55 -11.57
C ASP A 124 -13.77 -8.67 -12.69
N TYR A 125 -14.53 -7.60 -12.95
CA TYR A 125 -15.57 -7.61 -13.98
C TYR A 125 -15.00 -7.50 -15.40
N PHE A 126 -13.99 -6.65 -15.61
CA PHE A 126 -13.39 -6.47 -16.93
C PHE A 126 -12.29 -7.49 -17.26
N ALA A 127 -11.97 -8.39 -16.31
CA ALA A 127 -11.09 -9.55 -16.42
C ALA A 127 -10.18 -9.47 -17.65
N VAL A 128 -9.23 -8.53 -17.63
CA VAL A 128 -8.31 -8.31 -18.76
C VAL A 128 -7.61 -9.65 -18.96
N PRO A 129 -7.85 -10.36 -20.08
CA PRO A 129 -7.11 -11.59 -20.33
C PRO A 129 -5.66 -11.17 -20.33
N SER A 130 -4.88 -11.73 -19.41
CA SER A 130 -3.43 -11.66 -19.45
C SER A 130 -3.02 -12.44 -20.69
N GLU A 131 -2.97 -11.76 -21.85
CA GLU A 131 -2.37 -12.33 -23.04
C GLU A 131 -0.96 -12.76 -22.66
N LYS A 132 -0.74 -14.07 -22.80
CA LYS A 132 0.55 -14.75 -22.60
C LYS A 132 1.50 -14.44 -23.73
#